data_AF-J1FA67-F1
#
_entry.id   AF-J1FA67-F1
#
_cell.length_a   1.000
_cell.length_b   1.000
_cell.length_c   1.000
_cell.angle_alpha   90.00
_cell.angle_beta   90.00
_cell.angle_gamma   90.00
#
_symmetry.space_group_name_H-M   'P 1'
#
loop_
_entity.id
_entity.type
_entity.pdbx_description
1 polymer ?
#
loop_
_entity_poly.entity_id
_entity_poly.type
_entity_poly.pdbx_seq_one_letter_code
_entity_poly.pdbx_strand_id
1 'polypeptide(L)'
;MDANNYITSIQSNSTNKLIIALPNGNTVSGFIKDNLSLATSTDYTSAYELSKLNNFSDKAEKVASLVGQSFTVRTLEDSKQLWKSTTTSPLSFTFVHVALNPDDDVRKAVRDLNEAIYPTKTMIGTLTAPLGYNAGTPLLKPVNTISIKVGKWFRASYLILRSLNTILSKEVIKGTNLPLYAEISITLEPSMQLDLEEANEWLV
;
A
#
# COMPACT_ATOMS: atom_id res chain seq x y z
N MET A 1 -26.77 -0.84 -24.91
CA MET A 1 -26.49 -1.84 -23.85
C MET A 1 -27.14 -1.29 -22.59
N ASP A 2 -28.17 -1.96 -22.05
CA ASP A 2 -28.89 -1.45 -20.88
C ASP A 2 -27.96 -1.31 -19.67
N ALA A 3 -28.06 -0.20 -18.94
CA ALA A 3 -27.26 0.08 -17.75
C ALA A 3 -27.37 -1.02 -16.68
N ASN A 4 -28.53 -1.68 -16.60
CA ASN A 4 -28.76 -2.83 -15.71
C ASN A 4 -27.87 -4.04 -16.07
N ASN A 5 -27.68 -4.35 -17.36
CA ASN A 5 -26.83 -5.46 -17.77
C ASN A 5 -25.35 -5.18 -17.49
N TYR A 6 -24.92 -3.92 -17.58
CA TYR A 6 -23.56 -3.52 -17.25
C TYR A 6 -23.28 -3.64 -15.75
N ILE A 7 -24.18 -3.17 -14.89
CA ILE A 7 -24.05 -3.28 -13.43
C ILE A 7 -24.02 -4.75 -12.98
N THR A 8 -24.89 -5.62 -13.54
CA THR A 8 -24.88 -7.05 -13.23
C THR A 8 -23.60 -7.76 -13.71
N SER A 9 -23.06 -7.36 -14.88
CA SER A 9 -21.79 -7.91 -15.39
C SER A 9 -20.58 -7.51 -14.52
N ILE A 10 -20.60 -6.31 -13.94
CA ILE A 10 -19.58 -5.84 -13.00
C ILE A 10 -19.70 -6.53 -11.64
N GLN A 11 -20.92 -6.71 -11.13
CA GLN A 11 -21.17 -7.38 -9.85
C GLN A 11 -20.78 -8.86 -9.85
N SER A 12 -20.97 -9.55 -10.97
CA SER A 12 -20.60 -10.96 -11.12
C SER A 12 -19.10 -11.18 -11.37
N ASN A 13 -18.37 -10.15 -11.77
CA ASN A 13 -16.93 -10.24 -12.02
C ASN A 13 -16.11 -10.02 -10.74
N SER A 14 -15.98 -11.10 -9.95
CA SER A 14 -15.15 -11.11 -8.73
C SER A 14 -13.69 -10.68 -8.98
N THR A 15 -13.21 -10.73 -10.22
CA THR A 15 -11.84 -10.36 -10.64
C THR A 15 -11.58 -8.85 -10.54
N ASN A 16 -12.61 -8.01 -10.64
CA ASN A 16 -12.49 -6.54 -10.67
C ASN A 16 -12.80 -5.87 -9.33
N LYS A 17 -13.07 -6.66 -8.29
CA LYS A 17 -13.37 -6.15 -6.96
C LYS A 17 -12.06 -5.86 -6.22
N LEU A 18 -11.88 -4.59 -5.84
CA LEU A 18 -10.87 -4.16 -4.88
C LEU A 18 -11.44 -4.29 -3.47
N ILE A 19 -10.65 -4.85 -2.56
CA ILE A 19 -10.92 -4.88 -1.12
C ILE A 19 -9.70 -4.29 -0.42
N ILE A 20 -9.94 -3.27 0.39
CA ILE A 20 -8.96 -2.60 1.25
C ILE A 20 -9.34 -2.95 2.68
N ALA A 21 -8.47 -3.67 3.38
CA ALA A 21 -8.63 -3.96 4.79
C ALA A 21 -7.82 -2.97 5.61
N LEU A 22 -8.50 -2.30 6.53
CA LEU A 22 -7.92 -1.30 7.42
C LEU A 22 -7.59 -1.93 8.79
N PRO A 23 -6.54 -1.45 9.48
CA PRO A 23 -6.15 -1.89 10.81
C PRO A 23 -7.25 -1.86 11.88
N ASN A 24 -8.20 -0.93 11.76
CA ASN A 24 -9.33 -0.81 12.69
C ASN A 24 -10.41 -1.90 12.51
N GLY A 25 -10.19 -2.85 11.60
CA GLY A 25 -11.14 -3.93 11.28
C GLY A 25 -12.16 -3.55 10.20
N ASN A 26 -12.22 -2.28 9.78
CA ASN A 26 -13.10 -1.86 8.69
C ASN A 26 -12.56 -2.33 7.35
N THR A 27 -13.47 -2.55 6.40
CA THR A 27 -13.12 -2.90 5.03
C THR A 27 -13.82 -1.95 4.08
N VAL A 28 -13.05 -1.45 3.12
CA VAL A 28 -13.56 -0.63 2.02
C VAL A 28 -13.44 -1.45 0.76
N SER A 29 -14.52 -1.54 -0.02
CA SER A 29 -14.50 -2.31 -1.27
C SER A 29 -15.17 -1.56 -2.40
N GLY A 30 -14.76 -1.84 -3.63
CA GLY A 30 -15.38 -1.25 -4.80
C GLY A 30 -14.88 -1.89 -6.08
N PHE A 31 -15.37 -1.37 -7.20
CA PHE A 31 -15.06 -1.88 -8.52
C PHE A 31 -13.99 -0.99 -9.16
N ILE A 32 -12.89 -1.61 -9.58
CA ILE A 32 -11.77 -0.89 -10.20
C ILE A 32 -12.21 -0.31 -11.55
N LYS A 33 -11.90 0.97 -11.80
CA LYS A 33 -12.13 1.65 -13.09
C LYS A 33 -10.96 1.50 -14.05
N ASP A 34 -9.73 1.54 -13.52
CA ASP A 34 -8.50 1.63 -14.31
C ASP A 34 -7.64 0.37 -14.19
N ASN A 35 -6.76 0.12 -15.15
CA ASN A 35 -5.80 -0.98 -15.04
C ASN A 35 -4.81 -0.71 -13.90
N LEU A 36 -4.46 -1.76 -13.14
CA LEU A 36 -3.35 -1.69 -12.19
C LEU A 36 -2.03 -1.62 -12.97
N SER A 37 -1.24 -0.58 -12.72
CA SER A 37 0.14 -0.47 -13.20
C SER A 37 1.10 -0.80 -12.06
N LEU A 38 1.97 -1.79 -12.27
CA LEU A 38 3.05 -2.13 -11.35
C LEU A 38 4.36 -1.72 -12.02
N ALA A 39 5.01 -0.71 -11.44
CA ALA A 39 6.34 -0.29 -11.86
C ALA A 39 7.34 -0.57 -10.74
N THR A 40 8.42 -1.28 -11.05
CA THR A 40 9.50 -1.56 -10.10
C THR A 40 10.77 -0.90 -10.61
N SER A 41 11.36 -0.05 -9.78
CA SER A 41 12.66 0.57 -10.04
C SER A 41 13.63 0.23 -8.92
N THR A 42 14.91 0.27 -9.23
CA THR A 42 15.95 0.09 -8.23
C THR A 42 17.07 1.06 -8.47
N ASP A 43 17.40 1.85 -7.45
CA ASP A 43 18.64 2.61 -7.45
C ASP A 43 19.71 1.75 -6.77
N TYR A 44 20.58 1.18 -7.59
CA TYR A 44 21.76 0.44 -7.14
C TYR A 44 22.94 1.42 -7.03
N THR A 45 23.59 1.46 -5.88
CA THR A 45 24.88 2.12 -5.71
C THR A 45 25.94 1.07 -5.40
N SER A 46 27.02 1.06 -6.15
CA SER A 46 28.07 0.06 -5.93
C SER A 46 28.79 0.31 -4.61
N ALA A 47 29.31 -0.76 -3.98
CA ALA A 47 30.10 -0.65 -2.74
C ALA A 47 31.32 0.27 -2.91
N TYR A 48 31.88 0.31 -4.12
CA TYR A 48 33.00 1.17 -4.50
C TYR A 48 32.62 2.67 -4.51
N GLU A 49 31.39 3.00 -4.90
CA GLU A 49 30.88 4.38 -4.86
C GLU A 49 30.53 4.80 -3.43
N LEU A 50 29.97 3.90 -2.62
CA LEU A 50 29.72 4.15 -1.19
C LEU A 50 31.02 4.37 -0.40
N SER A 51 32.08 3.60 -0.68
CA SER A 51 33.39 3.75 -0.02
C SER A 51 34.08 5.08 -0.34
N LYS A 52 33.68 5.76 -1.43
CA LYS A 52 34.17 7.11 -1.76
C LYS A 52 33.41 8.23 -1.04
N LEU A 53 32.21 7.95 -0.54
CA LEU A 53 31.30 8.94 0.04
C LEU A 53 31.34 8.98 1.58
N ASN A 54 31.75 7.89 2.25
CA ASN A 54 32.02 7.81 3.69
C ASN A 54 32.93 6.62 4.00
N ASN A 55 33.64 6.64 5.15
CA ASN A 55 34.54 5.59 5.69
C ASN A 55 33.84 4.22 5.91
N PHE A 56 33.34 3.60 4.85
CA PHE A 56 32.81 2.24 4.85
C PHE A 56 33.93 1.18 4.88
N SER A 57 35.19 1.62 4.88
CA SER A 57 36.40 0.81 4.80
C SER A 57 36.71 0.01 6.07
N ASP A 58 36.29 0.44 7.26
CA ASP A 58 36.98 -0.03 8.46
C ASP A 58 36.46 -1.36 9.03
N LYS A 59 35.38 -1.92 8.50
CA LYS A 59 34.84 -3.23 8.95
C LYS A 59 34.87 -4.34 7.89
N ALA A 60 35.03 -4.01 6.61
CA ALA A 60 35.10 -5.00 5.53
C ALA A 60 36.53 -5.56 5.32
N GLU A 61 37.57 -4.85 5.75
CA GLU A 61 38.97 -5.21 5.45
C GLU A 61 39.58 -6.30 6.33
N LYS A 62 38.95 -6.72 7.44
CA LYS A 62 39.58 -7.66 8.39
C LYS A 62 39.38 -9.16 8.14
N VAL A 63 38.69 -9.58 7.08
CA VAL A 63 38.49 -11.02 6.77
C VAL A 63 39.02 -11.43 5.38
N ALA A 64 39.48 -10.48 4.57
CA ALA A 64 39.87 -10.75 3.18
C ALA A 64 41.32 -11.25 2.97
N SER A 65 42.14 -11.37 4.02
CA SER A 65 43.59 -11.58 3.84
C SER A 65 44.12 -13.01 4.03
N LEU A 66 43.29 -14.04 4.21
CA LEU A 66 43.83 -15.40 4.52
C LEU A 66 43.37 -16.56 3.62
N VAL A 67 42.37 -16.39 2.76
CA VAL A 67 42.00 -17.42 1.75
C VAL A 67 41.48 -16.67 0.53
N GLY A 68 42.03 -16.92 -0.66
CA GLY A 68 41.79 -16.18 -1.91
C GLY A 68 40.38 -16.28 -2.52
N GLN A 69 39.34 -16.35 -1.69
CA GLN A 69 37.95 -16.14 -2.05
C GLN A 69 37.35 -15.20 -1.01
N SER A 70 37.08 -13.97 -1.43
CA SER A 70 36.37 -12.96 -0.63
C SER A 70 34.91 -13.37 -0.46
N PHE A 71 34.64 -14.32 0.43
CA PHE A 71 33.31 -14.48 1.00
C PHE A 71 33.04 -13.28 1.91
N THR A 72 32.55 -12.19 1.34
CA THR A 72 31.93 -11.13 2.12
C THR A 72 30.62 -11.70 2.66
N VAL A 73 30.62 -12.19 3.90
CA VAL A 73 29.36 -12.42 4.64
C VAL A 73 28.79 -11.02 4.89
N ARG A 74 27.94 -10.57 3.98
CA ARG A 74 27.27 -9.28 4.06
C ARG A 74 26.09 -9.43 4.99
N THR A 75 25.95 -8.53 5.95
CA THR A 75 24.73 -8.50 6.76
C THR A 75 23.56 -8.04 5.88
N LEU A 76 22.33 -8.39 6.27
CA LEU A 76 21.11 -7.89 5.63
C LEU A 76 21.14 -6.35 5.53
N GLU A 77 21.68 -5.69 6.54
CA GLU A 77 21.79 -4.24 6.63
C GLU A 77 22.79 -3.66 5.63
N ASP A 78 23.97 -4.28 5.47
CA ASP A 78 24.96 -3.85 4.48
C ASP A 78 24.43 -4.01 3.04
N SER A 79 23.60 -5.04 2.82
CA SER A 79 22.95 -5.27 1.53
C SER A 79 21.85 -4.23 1.29
N LYS A 80 21.02 -3.90 2.29
CA LYS A 80 20.01 -2.82 2.19
C LYS A 80 20.63 -1.45 1.89
N GLN A 81 21.82 -1.16 2.42
CA GLN A 81 22.52 0.11 2.15
C GLN A 81 23.09 0.23 0.72
N LEU A 82 23.41 -0.89 0.07
CA LEU A 82 23.82 -0.93 -1.34
C LEU A 82 22.63 -0.76 -2.29
N TRP A 83 21.50 -1.34 -1.89
CA TRP A 83 20.21 -1.23 -2.57
C TRP A 83 19.38 -0.09 -1.96
N LYS A 84 20.01 1.09 -1.89
CA LYS A 84 19.55 2.28 -1.16
C LYS A 84 18.15 2.75 -1.54
N SER A 85 17.63 2.34 -2.70
CA SER A 85 16.27 2.67 -3.14
C SER A 85 15.71 1.61 -4.10
N THR A 86 15.62 0.35 -3.68
CA THR A 86 14.61 -0.53 -4.30
C THR A 86 13.25 -0.06 -3.82
N THR A 87 12.68 0.91 -4.53
CA THR A 87 11.36 1.45 -4.28
C THR A 87 10.39 0.70 -5.17
N THR A 88 9.48 -0.06 -4.56
CA THR A 88 8.27 -0.46 -5.27
C THR A 88 7.47 0.80 -5.54
N SER A 89 7.09 1.05 -6.80
CA SER A 89 6.33 2.25 -7.11
C SER A 89 5.03 2.27 -6.31
N PRO A 90 4.54 3.46 -5.93
CA PRO A 90 3.27 3.59 -5.27
C PRO A 90 2.14 2.91 -6.09
N LEU A 91 1.35 2.08 -5.43
CA LEU A 91 0.21 1.40 -6.03
C LEU A 91 -0.97 2.37 -6.10
N SER A 92 -1.41 2.69 -7.31
CA SER A 92 -2.51 3.62 -7.53
C SER A 92 -3.75 2.90 -8.01
N PHE A 93 -4.89 3.18 -7.36
CA PHE A 93 -6.17 2.58 -7.70
C PHE A 93 -7.23 3.67 -7.82
N THR A 94 -7.99 3.65 -8.92
CA THR A 94 -9.27 4.34 -9.02
C THR A 94 -10.38 3.31 -8.99
N PHE A 95 -11.33 3.45 -8.08
CA PHE A 95 -12.45 2.53 -7.95
C PHE A 95 -13.74 3.26 -7.58
N VAL A 96 -14.88 2.62 -7.88
CA VAL A 96 -16.21 3.11 -7.49
C VAL A 96 -16.75 2.26 -6.36
N HIS A 97 -17.10 2.90 -5.25
CA HIS A 97 -17.90 2.31 -4.19
C HIS A 97 -19.36 2.72 -4.38
N VAL A 98 -20.26 1.76 -4.53
CA VAL A 98 -21.68 1.98 -4.87
C VAL A 98 -22.55 1.51 -3.71
N ALA A 99 -23.57 2.30 -3.36
CA ALA A 99 -24.64 1.84 -2.49
C ALA A 99 -25.51 0.82 -3.22
N LEU A 100 -25.56 -0.40 -2.71
CA LEU A 100 -26.33 -1.50 -3.30
C LEU A 100 -27.69 -1.67 -2.61
N ASN A 101 -27.79 -1.24 -1.36
CA ASN A 101 -29.01 -1.29 -0.56
C ASN A 101 -29.49 0.13 -0.18
N PRO A 102 -30.79 0.30 0.12
CA PRO A 102 -31.34 1.61 0.50
C PRO A 102 -30.67 2.25 1.74
N ASP A 103 -30.16 1.42 2.65
CA ASP A 103 -29.55 1.85 3.92
C ASP A 103 -28.02 2.00 3.85
N ASP A 104 -27.41 1.77 2.67
CA ASP A 104 -25.97 1.89 2.50
C ASP A 104 -25.56 3.38 2.54
N ASP A 105 -24.47 3.69 3.28
CA ASP A 105 -23.86 5.02 3.30
C ASP A 105 -22.45 4.97 2.73
N VAL A 106 -22.29 5.35 1.46
CA VAL A 106 -20.98 5.39 0.78
C VAL A 106 -19.99 6.35 1.45
N ARG A 107 -20.48 7.33 2.22
CA ARG A 107 -19.62 8.25 2.98
C ARG A 107 -18.91 7.53 4.13
N LYS A 108 -19.42 6.38 4.59
CA LYS A 108 -18.73 5.57 5.60
C LYS A 108 -17.37 5.09 5.09
N ALA A 109 -17.33 4.56 3.87
CA ALA A 109 -16.07 4.17 3.23
C ALA A 109 -15.09 5.34 3.10
N VAL A 110 -15.59 6.53 2.77
CA VAL A 110 -14.79 7.75 2.67
C VAL A 110 -14.24 8.17 4.05
N ARG A 111 -15.06 8.09 5.11
CA ARG A 111 -14.61 8.35 6.49
C ARG A 111 -13.55 7.35 6.92
N ASP A 112 -13.75 6.07 6.65
CA ASP A 112 -12.80 5.00 6.96
C ASP A 112 -11.44 5.25 6.29
N LEU A 113 -11.42 5.68 5.03
CA LEU A 113 -10.18 6.05 4.33
C LEU A 113 -9.57 7.37 4.83
N ASN A 114 -10.40 8.34 5.24
CA ASN A 114 -9.90 9.57 5.86
C ASN A 114 -9.17 9.28 7.19
N GLU A 115 -9.68 8.33 7.99
CA GLU A 115 -8.98 7.87 9.20
C GLU A 115 -7.64 7.19 8.89
N ALA A 116 -7.49 6.63 7.69
CA ALA A 116 -6.29 5.97 7.21
C ALA A 116 -5.22 6.94 6.66
N ILE A 117 -5.57 8.20 6.36
CA ILE A 117 -4.64 9.21 5.82
C ILE A 117 -4.31 10.32 6.82
N TYR A 118 -5.28 10.74 7.65
CA TYR A 118 -5.09 11.86 8.57
C TYR A 118 -4.59 11.39 9.94
N PRO A 119 -3.64 12.11 10.57
CA PRO A 119 -3.22 11.83 11.93
C PRO A 119 -4.38 12.11 12.91
N THR A 120 -4.43 11.34 13.99
CA THR A 120 -5.45 11.49 15.03
C THR A 120 -4.90 12.28 16.21
N LYS A 121 -5.76 13.10 16.84
CA LYS A 121 -5.37 13.89 18.01
C LYS A 121 -5.68 13.10 19.29
N THR A 122 -4.71 13.01 20.19
CA THR A 122 -4.89 12.42 21.52
C THR A 122 -5.55 13.39 22.49
N MET A 123 -6.02 12.89 23.63
CA MET A 123 -6.63 13.72 24.69
C MET A 123 -5.71 14.83 25.21
N ILE A 124 -4.39 14.60 25.20
CA ILE A 124 -3.39 15.59 25.64
C ILE A 124 -2.90 16.50 24.50
N GLY A 125 -3.51 16.41 23.33
CA GLY A 125 -3.24 17.29 22.20
C GLY A 125 -2.06 16.90 21.32
N THR A 126 -1.46 15.73 21.51
CA THR A 126 -0.44 15.19 20.60
C THR A 126 -1.10 14.58 19.36
N LEU A 127 -0.37 14.54 18.25
CA LEU A 127 -0.80 13.84 17.03
C LEU A 127 -0.20 12.43 17.02
N THR A 128 -1.01 11.44 16.69
CA THR A 128 -0.62 10.05 16.45
C THR A 128 -0.77 9.71 14.99
N ALA A 129 0.06 8.77 14.51
CA ALA A 129 -0.02 8.29 13.14
C ALA A 129 -1.43 7.74 12.83
N PRO A 130 -1.90 7.86 11.57
CA PRO A 130 -3.19 7.32 11.15
C PRO A 130 -3.34 5.85 11.55
N LEU A 131 -4.50 5.49 12.06
CA LEU A 131 -4.85 4.13 12.52
C LEU A 131 -3.83 3.48 13.49
N GLY A 132 -3.01 4.27 14.18
CA GLY A 132 -1.98 3.75 15.08
C GLY A 132 -0.84 3.02 14.36
N TYR A 133 -0.57 3.38 13.10
CA TYR A 133 0.55 2.85 12.32
C TYR A 133 1.86 2.91 13.12
N ASN A 134 2.60 1.79 13.07
CA ASN A 134 3.93 1.69 13.65
C ASN A 134 4.85 1.03 12.62
N ALA A 135 5.89 1.77 12.22
CA ALA A 135 6.89 1.35 11.22
C ALA A 135 7.72 0.12 11.65
N GLY A 136 7.60 -0.31 12.91
CA GLY A 136 8.37 -1.43 13.44
C GLY A 136 9.84 -1.04 13.68
N THR A 137 10.69 -2.06 13.76
CA THR A 137 12.14 -1.93 13.87
C THR A 137 12.79 -2.82 12.81
N PRO A 138 14.11 -2.76 12.58
CA PRO A 138 14.76 -3.69 11.65
C PRO A 138 14.50 -5.19 11.94
N LEU A 139 14.08 -5.52 13.17
CA LEU A 139 13.77 -6.88 13.62
C LEU A 139 12.26 -7.18 13.69
N LEU A 140 11.39 -6.18 13.58
CA LEU A 140 9.94 -6.30 13.75
C LEU A 140 9.22 -5.70 12.56
N LYS A 141 8.37 -6.51 11.90
CA LYS A 141 7.56 -6.04 10.77
C LYS A 141 6.63 -4.89 11.20
N PRO A 142 6.32 -3.94 10.29
CA PRO A 142 5.35 -2.89 10.55
C PRO A 142 3.99 -3.45 10.97
N VAL A 143 3.35 -2.80 11.94
CA VAL A 143 2.01 -3.16 12.42
C VAL A 143 1.02 -2.03 12.18
N ASN A 144 -0.26 -2.36 12.19
CA ASN A 144 -1.36 -1.45 11.84
C ASN A 144 -1.15 -0.84 10.44
N THR A 145 -0.89 -1.72 9.46
CA THR A 145 -0.77 -1.38 8.04
C THR A 145 -2.01 -1.79 7.27
N ILE A 146 -2.20 -1.17 6.11
CA ILE A 146 -3.27 -1.49 5.17
C ILE A 146 -2.87 -2.73 4.37
N SER A 147 -3.86 -3.56 4.06
CA SER A 147 -3.71 -4.59 3.04
C SER A 147 -4.79 -4.44 1.97
N ILE A 148 -4.45 -4.85 0.75
CA ILE A 148 -5.35 -4.79 -0.38
C ILE A 148 -5.41 -6.13 -1.09
N LYS A 149 -6.54 -6.37 -1.74
CA LYS A 149 -6.78 -7.52 -2.58
C LYS A 149 -7.55 -7.10 -3.81
N VAL A 150 -7.09 -7.52 -4.99
CA VAL A 150 -7.83 -7.38 -6.25
C VAL A 150 -8.17 -8.77 -6.76
N GLY A 151 -9.46 -9.07 -6.79
CA GLY A 151 -9.95 -10.38 -7.21
C GLY A 151 -9.22 -11.53 -6.51
N LYS A 152 -8.68 -12.46 -7.29
CA LYS A 152 -7.91 -13.61 -6.79
C LYS A 152 -6.43 -13.58 -7.18
N TRP A 153 -5.99 -12.60 -7.97
CA TRP A 153 -4.69 -12.59 -8.63
C TRP A 153 -3.71 -11.59 -8.03
N PHE A 154 -4.18 -10.67 -7.18
CA PHE A 154 -3.32 -9.68 -6.54
C PHE A 154 -3.64 -9.47 -5.08
N ARG A 155 -2.60 -9.40 -4.25
CA ARG A 155 -2.71 -9.12 -2.82
C ARG A 155 -1.46 -8.43 -2.30
N ALA A 156 -1.56 -7.19 -1.84
CA ALA A 156 -0.44 -6.51 -1.19
C ALA A 156 -0.72 -6.25 0.29
N SER A 157 0.31 -6.35 1.13
CA SER A 157 0.26 -6.07 2.57
C SER A 157 1.38 -5.10 2.95
N TYR A 158 1.36 -4.61 4.19
CA TYR A 158 2.33 -3.63 4.68
C TYR A 158 2.28 -2.33 3.89
N LEU A 159 1.06 -1.81 3.65
CA LEU A 159 0.86 -0.57 2.91
C LEU A 159 0.43 0.58 3.83
N ILE A 160 0.72 1.80 3.40
CA ILE A 160 0.22 3.04 3.97
C ILE A 160 -0.46 3.89 2.89
N LEU A 161 -1.53 4.58 3.27
CA LEU A 161 -2.27 5.47 2.37
C LEU A 161 -1.57 6.83 2.28
N ARG A 162 -1.17 7.23 1.08
CA ARG A 162 -0.46 8.49 0.83
C ARG A 162 -1.34 9.57 0.23
N SER A 163 -2.26 9.19 -0.63
CA SER A 163 -3.18 10.10 -1.27
C SER A 163 -4.58 9.50 -1.26
N LEU A 164 -5.56 10.37 -1.07
CA LEU A 164 -6.97 10.05 -1.16
C LEU A 164 -7.65 11.22 -1.86
N ASN A 165 -8.25 10.93 -3.00
CA ASN A 165 -9.16 11.82 -3.69
C ASN A 165 -10.53 11.14 -3.77
N THR A 166 -11.59 11.89 -3.52
CA THR A 166 -12.94 11.35 -3.49
C THR A 166 -13.92 12.30 -4.16
N ILE A 167 -14.74 11.75 -5.04
CA ILE A 167 -15.85 12.45 -5.70
C ILE A 167 -17.14 11.72 -5.34
N LEU A 168 -18.04 12.40 -4.62
CA LEU A 168 -19.36 11.88 -4.29
C LEU A 168 -20.35 12.17 -5.42
N SER A 169 -21.24 11.22 -5.68
CA SER A 169 -22.30 11.39 -6.67
C SER A 169 -23.27 12.49 -6.27
N LYS A 170 -23.76 13.25 -7.26
CA LYS A 170 -24.91 14.15 -7.09
C LYS A 170 -26.23 13.38 -6.99
N GLU A 171 -26.26 12.20 -7.58
CA GLU A 171 -27.36 11.25 -7.48
C GLU A 171 -27.43 10.69 -6.06
N VAL A 172 -28.66 10.53 -5.57
CA VAL A 172 -28.92 10.07 -4.20
C VAL A 172 -29.84 8.86 -4.19
N ILE A 173 -29.69 8.03 -3.16
CA ILE A 173 -30.60 6.94 -2.86
C ILE A 173 -31.97 7.54 -2.49
N LYS A 174 -33.01 7.08 -3.17
CA LYS A 174 -34.39 7.54 -2.93
C LYS A 174 -34.80 7.17 -1.49
N GLY A 175 -35.23 8.17 -0.73
CA GLY A 175 -35.74 7.99 0.64
C GLY A 175 -34.72 8.34 1.74
N THR A 176 -33.42 8.20 1.50
CA THR A 176 -32.37 8.54 2.49
C THR A 176 -31.60 9.82 2.14
N ASN A 177 -31.68 10.28 0.88
CA ASN A 177 -30.91 11.42 0.35
C ASN A 177 -29.38 11.26 0.52
N LEU A 178 -28.91 10.02 0.66
CA LEU A 178 -27.48 9.71 0.72
C LEU A 178 -26.91 9.56 -0.69
N PRO A 179 -25.63 9.91 -0.93
CA PRO A 179 -25.01 9.74 -2.25
C PRO A 179 -25.07 8.28 -2.71
N LEU A 180 -25.43 8.07 -3.98
CA LEU A 180 -25.52 6.75 -4.60
C LEU A 180 -24.15 6.06 -4.74
N TYR A 181 -23.09 6.82 -5.04
CA TYR A 181 -21.74 6.27 -5.18
C TYR A 181 -20.65 7.27 -4.80
N ALA A 182 -19.44 6.75 -4.59
CA ALA A 182 -18.22 7.51 -4.44
C ALA A 182 -17.18 6.99 -5.43
N GLU A 183 -16.61 7.87 -6.25
CA GLU A 183 -15.38 7.56 -6.98
C GLU A 183 -14.20 7.90 -6.09
N ILE A 184 -13.31 6.93 -5.89
CA ILE A 184 -12.21 7.00 -4.96
C ILE A 184 -10.93 6.70 -5.71
N SER A 185 -10.00 7.64 -5.68
CA SER A 185 -8.63 7.45 -6.16
C SER A 185 -7.68 7.45 -4.97
N ILE A 186 -6.89 6.39 -4.83
CA ILE A 186 -5.91 6.25 -3.77
C ILE A 186 -4.53 5.95 -4.32
N THR A 187 -3.51 6.38 -3.59
CA THR A 187 -2.13 5.94 -3.76
C THR A 187 -1.65 5.30 -2.46
N LEU A 188 -1.22 4.05 -2.55
CA LEU A 188 -0.68 3.25 -1.46
C LEU A 188 0.82 3.05 -1.67
N GLU A 189 1.59 3.12 -0.59
CA GLU A 189 3.02 2.83 -0.63
C GLU A 189 3.36 1.69 0.34
N PRO A 190 4.36 0.85 0.00
CA PRO A 190 4.96 -0.03 0.99
C PRO A 190 5.46 0.76 2.20
N SER A 191 5.15 0.27 3.40
CA SER A 191 5.61 0.84 4.66
C SER A 191 7.07 0.48 4.97
N MET A 192 7.65 -0.45 4.21
CA MET A 192 9.02 -0.92 4.33
C MET A 192 9.58 -1.29 2.96
N GLN A 193 10.91 -1.39 2.86
CA GLN A 193 11.55 -1.98 1.69
C GLN A 193 11.21 -3.47 1.62
N LEU A 194 10.63 -3.88 0.49
CA LEU A 194 10.28 -5.28 0.23
C LEU A 194 11.49 -6.02 -0.33
N ASP A 195 11.64 -7.27 0.06
CA ASP A 195 12.49 -8.21 -0.67
C ASP A 195 11.74 -8.86 -1.85
N LEU A 196 12.45 -9.71 -2.60
CA LEU A 196 11.89 -10.38 -3.78
C LEU A 196 10.76 -11.36 -3.42
N GLU A 197 10.85 -12.04 -2.27
CA GLU A 197 9.82 -13.00 -1.85
C GLU A 197 8.53 -12.24 -1.51
N GLU A 198 8.64 -11.19 -0.71
CA GLU A 198 7.52 -10.32 -0.33
C GLU A 198 6.89 -9.62 -1.54
N ALA A 199 7.69 -9.21 -2.54
CA ALA A 199 7.19 -8.64 -3.77
C ALA A 199 6.47 -9.68 -4.65
N ASN A 200 6.97 -10.90 -4.72
CA ASN A 200 6.35 -11.98 -5.51
C ASN A 200 5.04 -12.48 -4.88
N GLU A 201 4.91 -12.43 -3.55
CA GLU A 201 3.65 -12.73 -2.85
C GLU A 201 2.49 -11.82 -3.30
N TRP A 202 2.78 -10.68 -3.94
CA TRP A 202 1.76 -9.78 -4.42
C TRP A 202 0.97 -10.32 -5.61
N LEU A 203 1.55 -11.22 -6.38
CA LEU A 203 0.93 -11.85 -7.55
C LEU A 203 0.58 -13.30 -7.19
N VAL A 204 -0.71 -13.62 -7.20
CA VAL A 204 -1.27 -14.93 -6.78
C VAL A 204 -1.74 -15.73 -7.98
#